data_AF-A0A7V3P9V7-F1
#
_entry.id   AF-A0A7V3P9V7-F1
#
_cell.length_a   1.000
_cell.length_b   1.000
_cell.length_c   1.000
_cell.angle_alpha   90.00
_cell.angle_beta   90.00
_cell.angle_gamma   90.00
#
_symmetry.space_group_name_H-M   'P 1'
#
loop_
_entity.id
_entity.type
_entity.pdbx_description
1 polymer ?
#
loop_
_entity_poly.entity_id
_entity_poly.type
_entity_poly.pdbx_seq_one_letter_code
_entity_poly.pdbx_strand_id
1 'polypeptide(L)'
;MDAELALAKEHGADTIRTGFDYPYTTGDLYLEHPFTKYKFTQENLEAIGKFLSLCERHGLKAVLYIGGGPWGLGWDPANYWIIERRLQAMIPVFAGDPRIAAWDLCTDIDGSMLQGAARGGAYGTDPRATRENMVTLLCNMAATIRALDPQHLLTVGYCWLSSSLLTQDCTDFLMPQFLGADAPNILAA
;
A
#
# COMPACT_ATOMS: atom_id res chain seq x y z
N MET A 1 -6.28 -20.65 -3.81
CA MET A 1 -5.02 -19.98 -3.40
C MET A 1 -3.82 -20.92 -3.34
N ASP A 2 -3.90 -22.11 -2.74
CA ASP A 2 -2.73 -23.01 -2.62
C ASP A 2 -2.19 -23.48 -3.99
N ALA A 3 -3.09 -23.92 -4.88
CA ALA A 3 -2.73 -24.40 -6.21
C ALA A 3 -2.15 -23.28 -7.09
N GLU A 4 -2.64 -22.05 -6.94
CA GLU A 4 -2.22 -20.88 -7.68
C GLU A 4 -0.82 -20.44 -7.27
N LEU A 5 -0.47 -20.55 -5.98
CA LEU A 5 0.89 -20.28 -5.49
C LEU A 5 1.87 -21.37 -5.93
N ALA A 6 1.45 -22.64 -5.89
CA ALA A 6 2.25 -23.74 -6.44
C ALA A 6 2.56 -23.52 -7.93
N LEU A 7 1.53 -23.19 -8.72
CA LEU A 7 1.68 -22.89 -10.15
C LEU A 7 2.59 -21.67 -10.39
N ALA A 8 2.47 -20.61 -9.60
CA ALA A 8 3.37 -19.47 -9.68
C ALA A 8 4.83 -19.89 -9.47
N LYS A 9 5.08 -20.75 -8.47
CA LYS A 9 6.43 -21.28 -8.22
C LYS A 9 6.94 -22.17 -9.35
N GLU A 10 6.09 -23.05 -9.90
CA GLU A 10 6.41 -23.89 -11.07
C GLU A 10 6.83 -23.04 -12.29
N HIS A 11 6.26 -21.85 -12.42
CA HIS A 11 6.62 -20.87 -13.46
C HIS A 11 7.78 -19.93 -13.07
N GLY A 12 8.48 -20.21 -11.97
CA GLY A 12 9.70 -19.51 -11.58
C GLY A 12 9.48 -18.24 -10.76
N ALA A 13 8.27 -18.01 -10.21
CA ALA A 13 8.08 -16.92 -9.27
C ALA A 13 8.84 -17.22 -7.95
N ASP A 14 9.48 -16.19 -7.39
CA ASP A 14 10.07 -16.23 -6.05
C ASP A 14 9.36 -15.29 -5.07
N THR A 15 8.49 -14.42 -5.59
CA THR A 15 7.79 -13.41 -4.81
C THR A 15 6.40 -13.17 -5.41
N ILE A 16 5.42 -12.96 -4.54
CA ILE A 16 4.05 -12.58 -4.90
C ILE A 16 3.76 -11.22 -4.28
N ARG A 17 3.20 -10.29 -5.07
CA ARG A 17 2.61 -9.05 -4.56
C ARG A 17 1.11 -9.26 -4.36
N THR A 18 0.62 -8.89 -3.18
CA THR A 18 -0.80 -8.85 -2.86
C THR A 18 -1.04 -7.75 -1.84
N GLY A 19 -2.28 -7.57 -1.40
CA GLY A 19 -2.53 -6.71 -0.26
C GLY A 19 -4.01 -6.54 0.01
N PHE A 20 -4.30 -5.51 0.78
CA PHE A 20 -5.55 -5.40 1.49
C PHE A 20 -6.14 -4.01 1.35
N ASP A 21 -7.40 -3.95 0.92
CA ASP A 21 -8.13 -2.70 0.85
C ASP A 21 -8.74 -2.36 2.22
N TYR A 22 -8.79 -1.06 2.53
CA TYR A 22 -9.29 -0.56 3.80
C TYR A 22 -10.67 -1.12 4.16
N PRO A 23 -11.71 -1.08 3.28
CA PRO A 23 -13.06 -1.50 3.67
C PRO A 23 -13.13 -2.98 4.08
N TYR A 24 -12.38 -3.85 3.40
CA TYR A 24 -12.35 -5.29 3.70
C TYR A 24 -11.58 -5.61 4.98
N THR A 25 -10.50 -4.86 5.25
CA THR A 25 -9.69 -5.10 6.46
C THR A 25 -10.35 -4.62 7.75
N THR A 26 -11.22 -3.61 7.67
CA THR A 26 -11.87 -3.01 8.84
C THR A 26 -13.32 -3.47 9.02
N GLY A 27 -13.92 -4.05 7.98
CA GLY A 27 -15.35 -4.35 7.91
C GLY A 27 -16.22 -3.11 7.72
N ASP A 28 -15.62 -1.93 7.47
CA ASP A 28 -16.33 -0.69 7.16
C ASP A 28 -16.50 -0.54 5.65
N LEU A 29 -17.29 -1.43 5.05
CA LEU A 29 -17.40 -1.62 3.59
C LEU A 29 -17.81 -0.35 2.83
N TYR A 30 -18.50 0.58 3.48
CA TYR A 30 -19.01 1.81 2.89
C TYR A 30 -18.38 3.07 3.49
N LEU A 31 -17.30 2.94 4.27
CA LEU A 31 -16.62 4.05 4.94
C LEU A 31 -17.57 4.90 5.82
N GLU A 32 -18.50 4.26 6.54
CA GLU A 32 -19.47 4.95 7.40
C GLU A 32 -18.85 5.38 8.73
N HIS A 33 -17.80 4.69 9.17
CA HIS A 33 -17.17 4.87 10.48
C HIS A 33 -15.62 4.95 10.42
N PRO A 34 -15.02 5.73 9.50
CA PRO A 34 -13.59 5.65 9.20
C PRO A 34 -12.69 6.10 10.37
N PHE A 35 -13.22 6.95 11.26
CA PHE A 35 -12.53 7.48 12.43
C PHE A 35 -12.55 6.53 13.64
N THR A 36 -13.38 5.49 13.61
CA THR A 36 -13.51 4.52 14.71
C THR A 36 -13.21 3.09 14.27
N LYS A 37 -13.39 2.76 12.98
CA LYS A 37 -13.10 1.46 12.35
C LYS A 37 -11.89 1.53 11.43
N TYR A 38 -10.70 1.79 11.97
CA TYR A 38 -9.45 1.85 11.19
C TYR A 38 -8.51 0.66 11.40
N LYS A 39 -8.78 -0.20 12.39
CA LYS A 39 -7.95 -1.36 12.72
C LYS A 39 -8.33 -2.56 11.86
N PHE A 40 -7.33 -3.40 11.57
CA PHE A 40 -7.57 -4.70 10.95
C PHE A 40 -8.43 -5.57 11.88
N THR A 41 -9.41 -6.29 11.33
CA THR A 41 -10.11 -7.33 12.08
C THR A 41 -9.19 -8.50 12.38
N GLN A 42 -9.46 -9.22 13.47
CA GLN A 42 -8.71 -10.42 13.84
C GLN A 42 -8.74 -11.46 12.71
N GLU A 43 -9.89 -11.66 12.08
CA GLU A 43 -10.08 -12.57 10.94
C GLU A 43 -9.17 -12.20 9.76
N ASN A 44 -8.99 -10.90 9.48
CA ASN A 44 -8.07 -10.44 8.45
C ASN A 44 -6.61 -10.73 8.84
N LEU A 45 -6.20 -10.46 10.08
CA LEU A 45 -4.83 -10.76 10.53
C LEU A 45 -4.52 -12.26 10.43
N GLU A 46 -5.48 -13.12 10.78
CA GLU A 46 -5.37 -14.58 10.63
C GLU A 46 -5.29 -15.01 9.17
N ALA A 47 -6.06 -14.38 8.29
CA ALA A 47 -6.00 -14.63 6.84
C ALA A 47 -4.63 -14.25 6.26
N ILE A 48 -4.03 -13.14 6.71
CA ILE A 48 -2.66 -12.74 6.33
C ILE A 48 -1.66 -13.79 6.80
N GLY A 49 -1.73 -14.19 8.07
CA GLY A 49 -0.85 -15.23 8.61
C GLY A 49 -0.96 -16.55 7.83
N LYS A 50 -2.17 -16.96 7.46
CA LYS A 50 -2.42 -18.15 6.63
C LYS A 50 -1.82 -17.99 5.23
N PHE A 51 -1.96 -16.82 4.61
CA PHE A 51 -1.37 -16.53 3.31
C PHE A 51 0.17 -16.58 3.34
N LEU A 52 0.80 -16.03 4.38
CA LEU A 52 2.26 -16.10 4.55
C LEU A 52 2.75 -17.53 4.74
N SER A 53 2.05 -18.35 5.54
CA SER A 53 2.36 -19.78 5.68
C SER A 53 2.21 -20.53 4.35
N LEU A 54 1.22 -20.15 3.54
CA LEU A 54 1.04 -20.67 2.18
C LEU A 54 2.22 -20.32 1.27
N CYS A 55 2.68 -19.07 1.29
CA CYS A 55 3.85 -18.63 0.52
C CYS A 55 5.12 -19.39 0.93
N GLU A 56 5.35 -19.52 2.24
CA GLU A 56 6.50 -20.25 2.78
C GLU A 56 6.55 -21.71 2.32
N ARG A 57 5.40 -22.41 2.33
CA ARG A 57 5.32 -23.81 1.85
C ARG A 57 5.77 -23.99 0.41
N HIS A 58 5.60 -22.96 -0.42
CA HIS A 58 6.01 -22.95 -1.83
C HIS A 58 7.33 -22.23 -2.08
N GLY A 59 8.04 -21.81 -1.03
CA GLY A 59 9.30 -21.08 -1.16
C GLY A 59 9.13 -19.73 -1.86
N LEU A 60 8.01 -19.03 -1.58
CA LEU A 60 7.68 -17.69 -2.05
C LEU A 60 7.81 -16.68 -0.90
N LYS A 61 8.19 -15.45 -1.23
CA LYS A 61 8.05 -14.29 -0.34
C LYS A 61 6.84 -13.43 -0.74
N ALA A 62 6.36 -12.60 0.18
CA ALA A 62 5.25 -11.68 -0.06
C ALA A 62 5.69 -10.22 -0.07
N VAL A 63 5.24 -9.44 -1.06
CA VAL A 63 5.15 -7.97 -0.98
C VAL A 63 3.71 -7.63 -0.62
N LEU A 64 3.50 -6.95 0.51
CA LEU A 64 2.17 -6.70 1.06
C LEU A 64 1.80 -5.22 0.93
N TYR A 65 0.81 -4.90 0.09
CA TYR A 65 0.24 -3.56 0.03
C TYR A 65 -0.76 -3.33 1.17
N ILE A 66 -0.62 -2.20 1.86
CA ILE A 66 -1.36 -1.94 3.12
C ILE A 66 -2.72 -1.25 2.88
N GLY A 67 -2.85 -0.59 1.72
CA GLY A 67 -4.00 0.23 1.34
C GLY A 67 -3.97 1.55 2.11
N GLY A 68 -3.82 2.67 1.39
CA GLY A 68 -3.52 4.02 1.93
C GLY A 68 -4.60 4.69 2.78
N GLY A 69 -5.35 3.91 3.58
CA GLY A 69 -6.42 4.38 4.44
C GLY A 69 -7.79 4.48 3.74
N PRO A 70 -8.78 5.11 4.40
CA PRO A 70 -10.10 5.34 3.81
C PRO A 70 -9.96 6.30 2.62
N TRP A 71 -10.46 5.89 1.46
CA TRP A 71 -10.31 6.63 0.20
C TRP A 71 -10.77 8.09 0.33
N GLY A 72 -9.97 9.02 -0.22
CA GLY A 72 -10.21 10.47 -0.15
C GLY A 72 -9.95 11.08 1.23
N LEU A 73 -10.51 10.50 2.29
CA LEU A 73 -10.35 10.98 3.68
C LEU A 73 -8.91 10.87 4.17
N GLY A 74 -8.22 9.77 3.82
CA GLY A 74 -6.83 9.51 4.17
C GLY A 74 -5.83 10.44 3.48
N TRP A 75 -6.25 11.17 2.44
CA TRP A 75 -5.40 12.12 1.72
C TRP A 75 -5.32 13.48 2.43
N ASP A 76 -6.24 13.74 3.36
CA ASP A 76 -6.23 14.93 4.19
C ASP A 76 -5.14 14.83 5.27
N PRO A 77 -4.18 15.78 5.34
CA PRO A 77 -3.20 15.81 6.42
C PRO A 77 -3.81 15.81 7.83
N ALA A 78 -5.01 16.38 8.00
CA ALA A 78 -5.73 16.36 9.28
C ALA A 78 -6.11 14.93 9.73
N ASN A 79 -6.11 13.95 8.82
CA ASN A 79 -6.53 12.57 9.06
C ASN A 79 -5.38 11.56 8.99
N TYR A 80 -4.13 11.99 8.78
CA TYR A 80 -2.98 11.06 8.70
C TYR A 80 -2.81 10.21 9.96
N TRP A 81 -3.23 10.73 11.12
CA TRP A 81 -3.24 9.96 12.36
C TRP A 81 -4.04 8.66 12.25
N ILE A 82 -5.10 8.58 11.43
CA ILE A 82 -5.89 7.35 11.24
C ILE A 82 -5.04 6.27 10.60
N ILE A 83 -4.24 6.65 9.59
CA ILE A 83 -3.35 5.77 8.85
C ILE A 83 -2.21 5.32 9.77
N GLU A 84 -1.64 6.24 10.54
CA GLU A 84 -0.64 5.92 11.57
C GLU A 84 -1.19 4.89 12.58
N ARG A 85 -2.40 5.11 13.11
CA ARG A 85 -3.05 4.18 14.05
C ARG A 85 -3.34 2.82 13.44
N ARG A 86 -3.67 2.77 12.16
CA ARG A 86 -3.84 1.53 11.39
C ARG A 86 -2.51 0.77 11.27
N LEU A 87 -1.42 1.46 10.91
CA LEU A 87 -0.08 0.87 10.84
C LEU A 87 0.38 0.34 12.20
N GLN A 88 0.20 1.13 13.27
CA GLN A 88 0.50 0.72 14.65
C GLN A 88 -0.27 -0.53 15.09
N ALA A 89 -1.44 -0.80 14.53
CA ALA A 89 -2.23 -1.99 14.85
C ALA A 89 -1.79 -3.25 14.07
N MET A 90 -1.26 -3.09 12.85
CA MET A 90 -0.97 -4.20 11.95
C MET A 90 0.52 -4.57 11.90
N ILE A 91 1.40 -3.58 11.72
CA ILE A 91 2.83 -3.82 11.45
C ILE A 91 3.50 -4.63 12.57
N PRO A 92 3.30 -4.33 13.88
CA PRO A 92 3.94 -5.10 14.94
C PRO A 92 3.57 -6.59 14.97
N VAL A 93 2.44 -6.99 14.39
CA VAL A 93 2.01 -8.40 14.33
C VAL A 93 2.92 -9.23 13.41
N PHE A 94 3.52 -8.59 12.40
CA PHE A 94 4.33 -9.25 11.37
C PHE A 94 5.76 -8.66 11.27
N ALA A 95 6.16 -7.84 12.23
CA ALA A 95 7.48 -7.21 12.22
C ALA A 95 8.58 -8.27 12.23
N GLY A 96 9.55 -8.15 11.31
CA GLY A 96 10.62 -9.14 11.14
C GLY A 96 10.19 -10.53 10.67
N ASP A 97 8.93 -10.75 10.28
CA ASP A 97 8.49 -12.01 9.67
C ASP A 97 9.23 -12.28 8.36
N PRO A 98 10.12 -13.28 8.28
CA PRO A 98 10.98 -13.48 7.12
C PRO A 98 10.20 -13.82 5.86
N ARG A 99 8.91 -14.18 5.95
CA ARG A 99 8.07 -14.51 4.79
C ARG A 99 7.68 -13.26 4.00
N ILE A 100 7.79 -12.08 4.59
CA ILE A 100 7.57 -10.79 3.96
C ILE A 100 8.88 -10.31 3.34
N ALA A 101 8.84 -9.90 2.07
CA ALA A 101 9.96 -9.27 1.39
C ALA A 101 9.93 -7.75 1.55
N ALA A 102 8.73 -7.15 1.44
CA ALA A 102 8.55 -5.71 1.53
C ALA A 102 7.12 -5.32 1.94
N TRP A 103 7.01 -4.13 2.53
CA TRP A 103 5.76 -3.40 2.67
C TRP A 103 5.57 -2.45 1.48
N ASP A 104 4.43 -2.57 0.82
CA ASP A 104 3.99 -1.63 -0.21
C ASP A 104 3.02 -0.63 0.44
N LEU A 105 3.42 0.65 0.52
CA LEU A 105 2.68 1.65 1.30
C LEU A 105 1.31 1.92 0.68
N CYS A 106 1.21 1.93 -0.65
CA CYS A 106 -0.04 2.19 -1.35
C CYS A 106 0.03 1.73 -2.81
N THR A 107 -1.13 1.39 -3.39
CA THR A 107 -1.25 1.04 -4.81
C THR A 107 -1.97 2.17 -5.55
N ASP A 108 -1.48 2.50 -6.74
CA ASP A 108 -2.12 3.40 -7.73
C ASP A 108 -2.49 4.80 -7.20
N ILE A 109 -1.76 5.26 -6.19
CA ILE A 109 -2.08 6.50 -5.47
C ILE A 109 -1.83 7.74 -6.34
N ASP A 110 -0.81 7.72 -7.18
CA ASP A 110 -0.55 8.76 -8.17
C ASP A 110 -1.65 8.82 -9.23
N GLY A 111 -2.14 7.68 -9.69
CA GLY A 111 -3.31 7.64 -10.57
C GLY A 111 -4.54 8.23 -9.91
N SER A 112 -4.82 7.78 -8.69
CA SER A 112 -5.97 8.22 -7.92
C SER A 112 -5.94 9.71 -7.58
N MET A 113 -4.78 10.24 -7.18
CA MET A 113 -4.66 11.63 -6.72
C MET A 113 -4.28 12.62 -7.82
N LEU A 114 -3.48 12.23 -8.81
CA LEU A 114 -2.83 13.18 -9.73
C LEU A 114 -3.41 13.17 -11.15
N GLN A 115 -4.31 12.23 -11.47
CA GLN A 115 -5.13 12.35 -12.68
C GLN A 115 -6.37 13.19 -12.44
N GLY A 116 -6.82 13.91 -13.46
CA GLY A 116 -8.12 14.59 -13.43
C GLY A 116 -9.28 13.61 -13.50
N ALA A 117 -10.47 14.05 -13.06
CA ALA A 117 -11.69 13.24 -12.98
C ALA A 117 -12.08 12.50 -14.27
N ALA A 118 -11.81 13.09 -15.44
CA ALA A 118 -12.09 12.45 -16.74
C ALA A 118 -11.30 11.13 -16.97
N ARG A 119 -10.25 10.88 -16.19
CA ARG A 119 -9.42 9.68 -16.24
C ARG A 119 -9.55 8.81 -14.98
N GLY A 120 -10.50 9.11 -14.10
CA GLY A 120 -10.74 8.35 -12.88
C GLY A 120 -9.91 8.78 -11.67
N GLY A 121 -9.15 9.87 -11.76
CA GLY A 121 -8.46 10.47 -10.59
C GLY A 121 -9.23 11.64 -9.97
N ALA A 122 -8.61 12.29 -8.99
CA ALA A 122 -9.22 13.37 -8.20
C ALA A 122 -8.54 14.75 -8.35
N TYR A 123 -7.49 14.86 -9.17
CA TYR A 123 -6.75 16.11 -9.34
C TYR A 123 -7.64 17.22 -9.89
N GLY A 124 -7.60 18.39 -9.23
CA GLY A 124 -8.40 19.56 -9.58
C GLY A 124 -9.88 19.48 -9.17
N THR A 125 -10.37 18.31 -8.71
CA THR A 125 -11.73 18.15 -8.20
C THR A 125 -11.79 17.94 -6.69
N ASP A 126 -10.77 17.32 -6.11
CA ASP A 126 -10.61 17.21 -4.66
C ASP A 126 -9.41 18.09 -4.24
N PRO A 127 -9.60 19.08 -3.34
CA PRO A 127 -8.50 19.97 -2.91
C PRO A 127 -7.39 19.24 -2.16
N ARG A 128 -7.63 18.01 -1.69
CA ARG A 128 -6.64 17.17 -1.00
C ARG A 128 -5.81 16.33 -1.96
N ALA A 129 -6.28 16.14 -3.19
CA ALA A 129 -5.62 15.36 -4.22
C ALA A 129 -4.48 16.16 -4.86
N THR A 130 -3.41 16.35 -4.09
CA THR A 130 -2.21 17.09 -4.50
C THR A 130 -0.98 16.21 -4.42
N ARG A 131 0.04 16.55 -5.22
CA ARG A 131 1.35 15.87 -5.16
C ARG A 131 1.98 15.97 -3.78
N GLU A 132 1.91 17.14 -3.15
CA GLU A 132 2.47 17.37 -1.82
C GLU A 132 1.81 16.49 -0.76
N ASN A 133 0.48 16.41 -0.73
CA ASN A 133 -0.24 15.55 0.20
C ASN A 133 0.07 14.07 -0.05
N MET A 134 0.15 13.66 -1.32
CA MET A 134 0.51 12.27 -1.66
C MET A 134 1.90 11.91 -1.13
N VAL A 135 2.92 12.71 -1.42
CA VAL A 135 4.30 12.44 -0.98
C VAL A 135 4.41 12.51 0.55
N THR A 136 3.79 13.51 1.18
CA THR A 136 3.79 13.65 2.64
C THR A 136 3.13 12.45 3.31
N LEU A 137 1.98 11.99 2.80
CA LEU A 137 1.32 10.80 3.30
C LEU A 137 2.23 9.58 3.21
N LEU A 138 2.80 9.30 2.04
CA LEU A 138 3.62 8.12 1.81
C LEU A 138 4.88 8.14 2.67
N CYS A 139 5.58 9.27 2.78
CA CYS A 139 6.76 9.34 3.63
C CYS A 139 6.43 9.30 5.13
N ASN A 140 5.26 9.78 5.56
CA ASN A 140 4.78 9.56 6.93
C ASN A 140 4.54 8.06 7.18
N MET A 141 3.88 7.36 6.26
CA MET A 141 3.68 5.91 6.36
C MET A 141 5.02 5.17 6.43
N ALA A 142 5.97 5.53 5.58
CA ALA A 142 7.31 4.96 5.59
C ALA A 142 8.01 5.17 6.93
N ALA A 143 8.01 6.41 7.45
CA ALA A 143 8.60 6.73 8.75
C ALA A 143 7.95 5.94 9.89
N THR A 144 6.62 5.82 9.90
CA THR A 144 5.90 5.01 10.88
C THR A 144 6.29 3.54 10.80
N ILE A 145 6.33 2.94 9.61
CA ILE A 145 6.70 1.53 9.45
C ILE A 145 8.16 1.32 9.85
N ARG A 146 9.08 2.23 9.50
CA ARG A 146 10.48 2.16 9.94
C ARG A 146 10.64 2.10 11.46
N ALA A 147 9.80 2.83 12.20
CA ALA A 147 9.82 2.80 13.65
C ALA A 147 9.26 1.48 14.23
N LEU A 148 8.32 0.83 13.53
CA LEU A 148 7.63 -0.38 13.98
C LEU A 148 8.32 -1.68 13.50
N ASP A 149 8.95 -1.65 12.33
CA ASP A 149 9.56 -2.77 11.63
C ASP A 149 10.74 -2.29 10.77
N PRO A 150 11.93 -2.13 11.36
CA PRO A 150 13.07 -1.52 10.70
C PRO A 150 13.75 -2.41 9.65
N GLN A 151 13.39 -3.70 9.56
CA GLN A 151 14.13 -4.68 8.76
C GLN A 151 13.58 -4.87 7.35
N HIS A 152 12.26 -4.76 7.15
CA HIS A 152 11.64 -5.01 5.85
C HIS A 152 11.84 -3.87 4.87
N LEU A 153 11.93 -4.21 3.58
CA LEU A 153 11.99 -3.21 2.54
C LEU A 153 10.67 -2.46 2.41
N LEU A 154 10.71 -1.21 1.94
CA LEU A 154 9.56 -0.36 1.67
C LEU A 154 9.51 0.02 0.19
N THR A 155 8.32 0.03 -0.37
CA THR A 155 8.07 0.48 -1.74
C THR A 155 6.67 1.10 -1.87
N VAL A 156 6.36 1.64 -3.04
CA VAL A 156 5.02 2.11 -3.39
C VAL A 156 4.69 1.61 -4.79
N GLY A 157 3.52 1.01 -4.95
CA GLY A 157 2.96 0.62 -6.25
C GLY A 157 2.48 1.82 -7.05
N TYR A 158 3.38 2.56 -7.69
CA TYR A 158 3.03 3.70 -8.55
C TYR A 158 2.44 3.26 -9.90
N CYS A 159 1.48 4.00 -10.45
CA CYS A 159 1.00 3.79 -11.83
C CYS A 159 2.12 4.01 -12.86
N TRP A 160 2.99 4.98 -12.61
CA TRP A 160 4.03 5.44 -13.55
C TRP A 160 5.44 5.38 -12.99
N LEU A 161 6.41 5.21 -13.89
CA LEU A 161 7.83 5.19 -13.50
C LEU A 161 8.27 6.58 -13.04
N SER A 162 7.91 7.62 -13.79
CA SER A 162 8.31 8.99 -13.44
C SER A 162 7.83 9.40 -12.05
N SER A 163 6.57 9.11 -11.71
CA SER A 163 6.00 9.45 -10.40
C SER A 163 6.63 8.68 -9.25
N SER A 164 7.16 7.47 -9.48
CA SER A 164 7.83 6.69 -8.43
C SER A 164 9.08 7.37 -7.85
N LEU A 165 9.70 8.27 -8.61
CA LEU A 165 10.84 9.06 -8.14
C LEU A 165 10.47 10.04 -7.03
N LEU A 166 9.18 10.37 -6.88
CA LEU A 166 8.70 11.31 -5.85
C LEU A 166 8.89 10.81 -4.42
N THR A 167 9.03 9.49 -4.22
CA THR A 167 9.24 8.87 -2.90
C THR A 167 10.55 8.11 -2.80
N GLN A 168 11.50 8.35 -3.71
CA GLN A 168 12.79 7.65 -3.71
C GLN A 168 13.56 7.84 -2.39
N ASP A 169 13.35 8.96 -1.70
CA ASP A 169 14.05 9.28 -0.45
C ASP A 169 13.43 8.59 0.78
N CYS A 170 12.23 7.99 0.64
CA CYS A 170 11.53 7.33 1.74
C CYS A 170 11.12 5.88 1.42
N THR A 171 11.62 5.31 0.32
CA THR A 171 11.43 3.91 -0.09
C THR A 171 12.77 3.27 -0.44
N ASP A 172 12.87 1.94 -0.43
CA ASP A 172 14.12 1.24 -0.75
C ASP A 172 14.22 0.85 -2.22
N PHE A 173 13.09 0.68 -2.89
CA PHE A 173 13.05 0.35 -4.32
C PHE A 173 11.77 0.85 -4.98
N LEU A 174 11.87 1.06 -6.30
CA LEU A 174 10.79 1.54 -7.13
C LEU A 174 9.96 0.36 -7.66
N MET A 175 8.64 0.48 -7.63
CA MET A 175 7.72 -0.56 -8.11
C MET A 175 6.60 0.04 -8.98
N PRO A 176 6.91 0.45 -10.23
CA PRO A 176 5.88 0.91 -11.17
C PRO A 176 5.01 -0.26 -11.64
N GLN A 177 3.69 -0.04 -11.73
CA GLN A 177 2.70 -1.03 -12.15
C GLN A 177 2.40 -1.03 -13.66
N PHE A 178 2.98 -0.09 -14.40
CA PHE A 178 2.90 0.05 -15.86
C PHE A 178 1.48 -0.12 -16.45
N LEU A 179 0.62 0.88 -16.20
CA LEU A 179 -0.77 0.92 -16.70
C LEU A 179 -0.89 1.52 -18.12
N GLY A 180 0.05 1.19 -19.01
CA GLY A 180 0.02 1.54 -20.44
C GLY A 180 1.20 2.37 -20.94
N ALA A 181 1.39 3.58 -20.39
CA ALA A 181 2.52 4.47 -20.73
C ALA A 181 2.89 5.36 -19.53
N ASP A 182 4.08 5.95 -19.56
CA ASP A 182 4.54 6.88 -18.52
C ASP A 182 3.81 8.24 -18.55
N ALA A 183 3.80 8.96 -17.44
CA ALA A 183 3.18 10.28 -17.29
C ALA A 183 4.17 11.30 -16.71
N PRO A 184 5.23 11.68 -17.44
CA PRO A 184 6.32 12.51 -16.91
C PRO A 184 5.87 13.92 -16.51
N ASN A 185 4.75 14.40 -17.08
CA ASN A 185 4.16 15.70 -16.73
C ASN A 185 3.73 15.79 -15.26
N ILE A 186 3.52 14.66 -14.57
CA ILE A 186 3.18 14.62 -13.15
C ILE A 186 4.33 15.14 -12.27
N LEU A 187 5.58 15.03 -12.73
CA LEU A 187 6.73 15.58 -12.01
C LEU A 187 6.78 17.11 -12.07
N ALA A 188 6.15 17.72 -13.08
CA ALA A 188 6.20 19.17 -13.32
C ALA A 188 4.96 19.91 -12.80
N ALA A 189 3.89 19.19 -12.45
CA ALA A 189 2.62 19.73 -11.96
C ALA A 189 2.59 19.93 -10.44
#